data_AF-A0AAV5MPI1-F1
#
_entry.id   AF-A0AAV5MPI1-F1
#
_cell.length_a   1.000
_cell.length_b   1.000
_cell.length_c   1.000
_cell.angle_alpha   90.00
_cell.angle_beta   90.00
_cell.angle_gamma   90.00
#
_symmetry.space_group_name_H-M   'P 1'
#
loop_
_entity.id
_entity.type
_entity.pdbx_description
1 polymer ?
#
loop_
_entity_poly.entity_id
_entity_poly.type
_entity_poly.pdbx_seq_one_letter_code
_entity_poly.pdbx_strand_id
1 'polypeptide(L)'
;MAMEEARTEMGVDQEEEEEKWVTHYSSKHQILLVGEGDFSYSSSLASSSGSASNVCATSLDSENDVINNYKNGKSNLEILKKRDATILHGVDATKMKNHDDLKKCRFDRIIFNFPHSGFHGDEREYWVIL
;
A
#
# COMPACT_ATOMS: atom_id res chain seq x y z
N MET A 1 -21.15 54.46 -11.51
CA MET A 1 -21.35 53.01 -11.28
C MET A 1 -20.13 52.32 -11.86
N ALA A 2 -19.24 51.91 -10.97
CA ALA A 2 -18.06 51.12 -11.28
C ALA A 2 -18.16 49.85 -10.44
N MET A 3 -17.88 48.71 -11.06
CA MET A 3 -17.14 47.55 -10.54
C MET A 3 -17.42 46.40 -11.50
N GLU A 4 -16.43 46.14 -12.36
CA GLU A 4 -16.36 44.93 -13.17
C GLU A 4 -15.56 43.90 -12.37
N GLU A 5 -16.19 42.77 -12.07
CA GLU A 5 -15.64 41.74 -11.18
C GLU A 5 -14.53 40.96 -11.88
N ALA A 6 -13.32 41.05 -11.31
CA ALA A 6 -12.16 40.30 -11.75
C ALA A 6 -12.33 38.81 -11.40
N ARG A 7 -12.26 37.95 -12.41
CA ARG A 7 -12.26 36.49 -12.27
C ARG A 7 -10.82 36.03 -12.04
N THR A 8 -10.47 35.75 -10.79
CA THR A 8 -9.16 35.18 -10.45
C THR A 8 -9.14 33.69 -10.79
N GLU A 9 -8.46 33.32 -11.87
CA GLU A 9 -8.08 31.93 -12.14
C GLU A 9 -6.88 31.58 -11.25
N MET A 10 -7.10 30.74 -10.23
CA MET A 10 -6.00 30.17 -9.46
C MET A 10 -5.45 28.97 -10.22
N GLY A 11 -4.35 29.17 -10.96
CA GLY A 11 -3.53 28.07 -11.45
C GLY A 11 -2.95 27.32 -10.26
N VAL A 12 -3.28 26.04 -10.14
CA VAL A 12 -2.56 25.13 -9.24
C VAL A 12 -1.31 24.73 -9.99
N ASP A 13 -0.19 25.37 -9.65
CA ASP A 13 1.13 24.95 -10.08
C ASP A 13 1.36 23.55 -9.47
N GLN A 14 1.17 22.50 -10.28
CA GLN A 14 1.62 21.16 -9.94
C GLN A 14 3.14 21.17 -10.08
N GLU A 15 3.85 21.38 -8.98
CA GLU A 15 5.28 21.06 -8.91
C GLU A 15 5.43 19.59 -9.33
N GLU A 16 6.05 19.34 -10.48
CA GLU A 16 6.37 17.99 -10.92
C GLU A 16 7.33 17.39 -9.88
N GLU A 17 6.82 16.50 -9.01
CA GLU A 17 7.67 15.80 -8.04
C GLU A 17 8.79 15.06 -8.80
N GLU A 18 10.05 15.37 -8.46
CA GLU A 18 11.21 14.67 -9.01
C GLU A 18 11.09 13.16 -8.78
N GLU A 19 11.45 12.38 -9.80
CA GLU A 19 11.34 10.93 -9.76
C GLU A 19 12.31 10.33 -8.73
N LYS A 20 11.75 9.71 -7.69
CA LYS A 20 12.53 9.06 -6.64
C LYS A 20 12.69 7.59 -6.94
N TRP A 21 13.91 7.10 -6.76
CA TRP A 21 14.26 5.70 -6.97
C TRP A 21 14.64 5.03 -5.65
N VAL A 22 13.99 3.91 -5.37
CA VAL A 22 14.33 3.00 -4.28
C VAL A 22 14.72 1.67 -4.90
N THR A 23 16.03 1.41 -5.00
CA THR A 23 16.58 0.20 -5.65
C THR A 23 16.06 0.01 -7.08
N HIS A 24 15.09 -0.88 -7.29
CA HIS A 24 14.48 -1.21 -8.59
C HIS A 24 13.10 -0.58 -8.81
N TYR A 25 12.65 0.25 -7.87
CA TYR A 25 11.34 0.88 -7.85
C TYR A 25 11.48 2.39 -8.05
N SER A 26 10.56 2.96 -8.82
CA SER A 26 10.47 4.38 -9.10
C SER A 26 9.14 4.87 -8.53
N SER A 27 9.09 6.13 -8.07
CA SER A 27 7.84 6.78 -7.65
C SER A 27 6.80 6.89 -8.77
N LYS A 28 7.20 6.70 -10.04
CA LYS A 28 6.29 6.66 -11.19
C LYS A 28 5.69 5.29 -11.47
N HIS A 29 6.27 4.20 -10.95
CA HIS A 29 5.73 2.86 -11.17
C HIS A 29 4.44 2.65 -10.37
N GLN A 30 3.43 2.04 -10.96
CA GLN A 30 2.30 1.48 -10.23
C GLN A 30 2.69 0.10 -9.68
N ILE A 31 2.70 -0.03 -8.35
CA ILE A 31 3.21 -1.21 -7.65
C ILE A 31 2.07 -1.93 -6.95
N LEU A 32 1.94 -3.24 -7.21
CA LEU A 32 1.05 -4.14 -6.49
C LEU A 32 1.86 -5.07 -5.59
N LEU A 33 1.57 -5.10 -4.30
CA LEU A 33 2.09 -6.10 -3.36
C LEU A 33 1.02 -7.13 -3.07
N VAL A 34 1.37 -8.39 -3.25
CA VAL A 34 0.44 -9.52 -3.17
C VAL A 34 0.74 -10.35 -1.94
N GLY A 35 -0.29 -10.61 -1.13
CA GLY A 35 -0.21 -11.55 -0.02
C GLY A 35 0.61 -11.04 1.16
N GLU A 36 0.48 -9.76 1.49
CA GLU A 36 1.04 -9.20 2.72
C GLU A 36 0.42 -9.90 3.94
N GLY A 37 1.26 -10.27 4.91
CA GLY A 37 0.83 -10.67 6.24
C GLY A 37 0.72 -9.45 7.16
N ASP A 38 1.83 -9.06 7.79
CA ASP A 38 1.90 -7.93 8.72
C ASP A 38 2.11 -6.56 8.06
N PHE A 39 2.20 -6.50 6.73
CA PHE A 39 2.47 -5.30 5.93
C PHE A 39 3.85 -4.64 6.15
N SER A 40 4.80 -5.31 6.81
CA SER A 40 6.13 -4.74 7.11
C SER A 40 6.92 -4.37 5.85
N TYR A 41 6.88 -5.20 4.81
CA TYR A 41 7.57 -4.92 3.56
C TYR A 41 6.98 -3.72 2.84
N SER A 42 5.64 -3.68 2.68
CA SER A 42 4.95 -2.51 2.12
C SER A 42 5.25 -1.24 2.91
N SER A 43 5.20 -1.31 4.24
CA SER A 43 5.47 -0.18 5.14
C SER A 43 6.90 0.35 4.97
N SER A 44 7.88 -0.54 4.84
CA SER A 44 9.28 -0.18 4.58
C SER A 44 9.45 0.50 3.21
N LEU A 45 8.84 -0.06 2.17
CA LEU A 45 8.86 0.50 0.83
C LEU A 45 8.23 1.92 0.81
N ALA A 46 7.03 2.05 1.35
CA ALA A 46 6.34 3.34 1.49
C ALA A 46 7.16 4.36 2.28
N SER A 47 7.83 3.91 3.35
CA SER A 47 8.69 4.75 4.18
C SER A 47 9.84 5.35 3.38
N SER A 48 10.47 4.56 2.50
CA SER A 48 11.62 4.95 1.69
C SER A 48 11.29 5.88 0.51
N SER A 49 10.11 5.76 -0.09
CA SER A 49 9.70 6.58 -1.24
C SER A 49 9.18 7.98 -0.87
N GLY A 50 8.87 8.22 0.41
CA GLY A 50 8.30 9.48 0.90
C GLY A 50 6.78 9.58 0.71
N SER A 51 6.26 9.13 -0.43
CA SER A 51 4.85 8.89 -0.72
C SER A 51 4.66 7.46 -1.25
N ALA A 52 3.47 6.89 -1.08
CA ALA A 52 3.11 5.56 -1.53
C ALA A 52 1.74 5.55 -2.24
N SER A 53 1.29 6.68 -2.78
CA SER A 53 0.04 6.78 -3.56
C SER A 53 -0.01 5.86 -4.79
N ASN A 54 1.16 5.48 -5.29
CA ASN A 54 1.35 4.54 -6.40
C ASN A 54 1.43 3.05 -5.95
N VAL A 55 1.24 2.78 -4.66
CA VAL A 55 1.36 1.44 -4.06
C VAL A 55 -0.02 0.91 -3.66
N CYS A 56 -0.33 -0.29 -4.12
CA CYS A 56 -1.47 -1.09 -3.68
C CYS A 56 -0.95 -2.33 -2.93
N ALA A 57 -1.20 -2.41 -1.63
CA ALA A 57 -0.83 -3.54 -0.79
C ALA A 57 -2.05 -4.40 -0.51
N THR A 58 -1.94 -5.72 -0.73
CA THR A 58 -3.07 -6.65 -0.61
C THR A 58 -2.76 -7.79 0.34
N SER A 59 -3.72 -8.16 1.20
CA SER A 59 -3.65 -9.33 2.10
C SER A 59 -4.83 -10.26 1.89
N LEU A 60 -4.64 -11.55 2.19
CA LEU A 60 -5.75 -12.51 2.29
C LEU A 60 -6.54 -12.29 3.59
N ASP A 61 -5.84 -11.98 4.67
CA ASP A 61 -6.41 -11.71 5.99
C ASP A 61 -7.26 -10.43 6.00
N SER A 62 -8.26 -10.37 6.89
CA SER A 62 -9.02 -9.14 7.14
C SER A 62 -8.19 -8.12 7.92
N GLU A 63 -8.58 -6.84 7.91
CA GLU A 63 -7.90 -5.81 8.71
C GLU A 63 -7.82 -6.19 10.20
N ASN A 64 -8.90 -6.77 10.73
CA ASN A 64 -8.96 -7.23 12.11
C ASN A 64 -7.98 -8.37 12.39
N ASP A 65 -7.89 -9.35 11.48
CA ASP A 65 -6.94 -10.45 11.60
C ASP A 65 -5.51 -9.93 11.58
N VAL A 66 -5.20 -8.97 10.71
CA VAL A 66 -3.89 -8.33 10.65
C VAL A 66 -3.54 -7.64 11.97
N ILE A 67 -4.48 -6.87 12.54
CA ILE A 67 -4.27 -6.16 13.81
C ILE A 67 -4.13 -7.12 14.99
N ASN A 68 -4.89 -8.22 14.99
CA ASN A 68 -4.94 -9.13 16.12
C ASN A 68 -3.83 -10.17 16.09
N ASN A 69 -3.45 -10.68 14.92
CA ASN A 69 -2.53 -11.82 14.80
C ASN A 69 -1.08 -11.37 14.68
N TYR A 70 -0.83 -10.14 14.23
CA TYR A 70 0.51 -9.61 13.98
C TYR A 70 0.84 -8.47 14.94
N LYS A 71 1.95 -8.63 15.68
CA LYS A 71 2.38 -7.66 16.70
C LYS A 71 2.50 -6.22 16.15
N ASN A 72 3.00 -6.08 14.92
CA ASN A 72 3.25 -4.79 14.28
C ASN A 72 2.22 -4.45 13.18
N GLY A 73 1.22 -5.31 12.94
CA GLY A 73 0.26 -5.16 11.85
C GLY A 73 -0.43 -3.80 11.88
N LYS A 74 -0.95 -3.41 13.04
CA LYS A 74 -1.58 -2.09 13.23
C LYS A 74 -0.65 -0.93 12.89
N SER A 75 0.57 -0.91 13.42
CA SER A 75 1.52 0.18 13.14
C SER A 75 1.92 0.26 11.68
N ASN A 76 2.08 -0.89 11.00
CA ASN A 76 2.43 -0.93 9.59
C ASN A 76 1.29 -0.39 8.71
N LEU A 77 0.04 -0.76 9.01
CA LEU A 77 -1.15 -0.23 8.33
C LEU A 77 -1.27 1.30 8.52
N GLU A 78 -1.01 1.83 9.71
CA GLU A 78 -1.04 3.28 9.96
C GLU A 78 0.05 4.02 9.17
N ILE A 79 1.25 3.44 9.04
CA ILE A 79 2.32 4.01 8.20
C ILE A 79 1.87 4.06 6.73
N LEU A 80 1.28 2.97 6.23
CA LEU A 80 0.77 2.90 4.85
C LEU A 80 -0.33 3.91 4.58
N LYS A 81 -1.34 4.00 5.47
CA LYS A 81 -2.42 5.00 5.39
C LYS A 81 -1.87 6.42 5.39
N LYS A 82 -0.90 6.72 6.27
CA LYS A 82 -0.24 8.04 6.35
C LYS A 82 0.54 8.41 5.09
N ARG A 83 0.93 7.42 4.28
CA ARG A 83 1.67 7.61 3.02
C ARG A 83 0.79 7.46 1.79
N ASP A 84 -0.53 7.50 1.97
CA ASP A 84 -1.54 7.41 0.90
C ASP A 84 -1.52 6.10 0.11
N ALA A 85 -0.96 5.02 0.68
CA ALA A 85 -1.00 3.70 0.06
C ALA A 85 -2.44 3.16 0.03
N THR A 86 -2.78 2.48 -1.06
CA THR A 86 -4.03 1.73 -1.15
C THR A 86 -3.86 0.39 -0.45
N ILE A 87 -4.73 0.06 0.48
CA ILE A 87 -4.70 -1.21 1.23
C ILE A 87 -5.99 -1.97 0.95
N LEU A 88 -5.88 -3.21 0.47
CA LEU A 88 -7.02 -4.10 0.22
C LEU A 88 -6.87 -5.39 1.03
N HIS A 89 -7.90 -5.73 1.78
CA HIS A 89 -7.95 -6.95 2.60
C HIS A 89 -8.88 -7.99 1.97
N GLY A 90 -8.76 -9.26 2.36
CA GLY A 90 -9.61 -10.33 1.83
C GLY A 90 -9.33 -10.71 0.38
N VAL A 91 -8.16 -10.33 -0.16
CA VAL A 91 -7.81 -10.53 -1.56
C VAL A 91 -7.18 -11.90 -1.76
N ASP A 92 -7.96 -12.82 -2.33
CA ASP A 92 -7.47 -14.12 -2.78
C ASP A 92 -6.66 -13.97 -4.08
N ALA A 93 -5.33 -14.08 -3.97
CA ALA A 93 -4.40 -13.97 -5.09
C ALA A 93 -4.71 -14.95 -6.24
N THR A 94 -5.33 -16.10 -5.95
CA THR A 94 -5.73 -17.08 -6.99
C THR A 94 -6.93 -16.64 -7.81
N LYS A 95 -7.71 -15.68 -7.32
CA LYS A 95 -8.93 -15.14 -7.96
C LYS A 95 -8.83 -13.66 -8.32
N MET A 96 -7.66 -13.05 -8.11
CA MET A 96 -7.42 -11.61 -8.24
C MET A 96 -7.75 -11.03 -9.63
N LYS A 97 -7.64 -11.85 -10.69
CA LYS A 97 -8.02 -11.48 -12.07
C LYS A 97 -9.43 -10.89 -12.17
N ASN A 98 -10.35 -11.36 -11.32
CA ASN A 98 -11.76 -10.96 -11.34
C ASN A 98 -12.11 -9.93 -10.26
N HIS A 99 -11.16 -9.52 -9.43
CA HIS A 99 -11.39 -8.58 -8.33
C HIS A 99 -11.74 -7.20 -8.89
N ASP A 100 -12.84 -6.59 -8.42
CA ASP A 100 -13.39 -5.38 -9.03
C ASP A 100 -12.42 -4.20 -9.04
N ASP A 101 -11.66 -4.03 -7.95
CA ASP A 101 -10.68 -2.96 -7.80
C ASP A 101 -9.35 -3.20 -8.53
N LEU A 102 -9.03 -4.46 -8.85
CA LEU A 102 -7.72 -4.82 -9.42
C LEU A 102 -7.82 -5.15 -10.91
N LYS A 103 -8.96 -5.64 -11.39
CA LYS A 103 -9.16 -6.05 -12.80
C LYS A 103 -9.03 -4.91 -13.81
N LYS A 104 -9.22 -3.66 -13.37
CA LYS A 104 -9.12 -2.45 -14.20
C LYS A 104 -7.77 -1.73 -14.04
N CYS A 105 -6.97 -2.15 -13.07
CA CYS A 105 -5.69 -1.53 -12.76
C CYS A 105 -4.58 -2.18 -13.58
N ARG A 106 -3.57 -1.38 -13.94
CA ARG A 106 -2.33 -1.88 -14.52
C ARG A 106 -1.19 -1.54 -13.58
N PHE A 107 -0.30 -2.51 -13.40
CA PHE A 107 0.84 -2.39 -12.52
C PHE A 107 2.12 -2.62 -13.33
N ASP A 108 3.11 -1.77 -13.11
CA ASP A 108 4.45 -1.88 -13.69
C ASP A 108 5.32 -2.91 -12.94
N ARG A 109 4.98 -3.12 -11.67
CA ARG A 109 5.66 -4.04 -10.76
C ARG A 109 4.64 -4.78 -9.92
N ILE A 110 4.76 -6.10 -9.89
CA ILE A 110 4.00 -6.97 -8.99
C ILE A 110 5.03 -7.65 -8.08
N ILE A 111 4.92 -7.42 -6.77
CA ILE A 111 5.81 -7.96 -5.76
C ILE A 111 5.08 -9.06 -5.01
N PHE A 112 5.63 -10.26 -5.07
CA PHE A 112 5.13 -11.44 -4.36
C PHE A 112 6.31 -12.13 -3.67
N ASN A 113 6.71 -11.58 -2.52
CA ASN A 113 8.01 -11.88 -1.91
C ASN A 113 7.99 -13.06 -0.94
N PHE A 114 6.87 -13.30 -0.27
CA PHE A 114 6.80 -14.30 0.80
C PHE A 114 5.50 -15.08 0.69
N PRO A 115 5.40 -16.08 -0.21
CA PRO A 115 4.29 -17.02 -0.17
C PRO A 115 4.33 -17.78 1.16
N HIS A 116 3.64 -17.23 2.16
CA HIS A 116 3.49 -17.85 3.47
C HIS A 116 2.36 -18.89 3.37
N SER A 117 2.58 -20.13 3.84
CA SER A 117 1.62 -21.24 3.72
C SER A 117 0.36 -21.10 4.60
N GLY A 118 0.01 -19.88 5.02
CA GLY A 118 -1.04 -19.58 5.99
C GLY A 118 -0.56 -19.80 7.43
N PHE A 119 -0.62 -18.74 8.23
CA PHE A 119 -0.44 -18.84 9.67
C PHE A 119 -1.83 -18.97 10.31
N HIS A 120 -2.05 -20.03 11.10
CA HIS A 120 -3.34 -20.29 11.77
C HIS A 120 -3.17 -20.13 13.29
N GLY A 121 -2.63 -19.00 13.74
CA GLY A 121 -2.36 -18.72 15.16
C GLY A 121 -2.16 -17.22 15.43
N ASP A 122 -1.87 -16.87 16.69
CA ASP A 122 -1.39 -15.54 17.08
C ASP A 122 0.15 -15.57 17.16
N GLU A 123 0.84 -14.67 16.46
CA GLU A 123 2.31 -14.61 16.48
C GLU A 123 2.84 -14.38 17.91
N ARG A 124 2.01 -13.81 18.80
CA ARG A 124 2.33 -13.52 20.19
C ARG A 124 2.21 -14.73 21.10
N GLU A 125 1.58 -15.82 20.67
CA GLU A 125 1.50 -17.07 21.45
C GLU A 125 2.73 -17.97 21.27
N TYR A 126 3.56 -17.70 20.27
CA TYR A 126 4.82 -18.41 20.07
C TYR A 126 5.97 -17.61 20.69
N TRP A 127 6.24 -17.87 21.98
CA TRP A 127 7.59 -17.70 22.50
C TRP A 127 8.49 -18.69 21.76
N VAL A 128 9.08 -18.26 20.65
CA VAL A 128 10.18 -19.01 20.03
C VAL A 128 11.32 -18.92 21.02
N ILE A 129 11.50 -19.98 21.81
CA ILE A 129 12.75 -20.28 22.49
C ILE A 129 13.78 -20.39 21.37
N LEU A 130 14.62 -19.36 21.24
CA LEU A 130 15.90 -19.46 20.56
C LEU A 130 16.88 -20.22 21.46
#